data_AF-L2GJF6-F1
#
_entry.id   AF-L2GJF6-F1
#
_cell.length_a   1.000
_cell.length_b   1.000
_cell.length_c   1.000
_cell.angle_alpha   90.00
_cell.angle_beta   90.00
_cell.angle_gamma   90.00
#
_symmetry.space_group_name_H-M   'P 1'
#
loop_
_entity.id
_entity.type
_entity.pdbx_description
1 polymer ?
#
loop_
_entity_poly.entity_id
_entity_poly.type
_entity_poly.pdbx_seq_one_letter_code
_entity_poly.pdbx_strand_id
1 'polypeptide(L)'
;MLLVGGTGLCFKCRDLTCLLNDSFNIVLFTNHTALYKGRAHSLGFVIPVKYLSFIKSVNKKFTIETDLDKIFEFKSISDKARVQEYVWTQKWDTTFEIIPDLIPKAKIGTKPNTARPTRKMK
;
A
#
# COMPACT_ATOMS: atom_id res chain seq x y z
N MET A 1 -19.48 -2.55 7.78
CA MET A 1 -18.26 -3.11 7.18
C MET A 1 -17.96 -4.42 7.87
N LEU A 2 -17.65 -5.46 7.11
CA LEU A 2 -17.15 -6.72 7.61
C LEU A 2 -15.69 -6.84 7.17
N LEU A 3 -14.80 -7.00 8.15
CA LEU A 3 -13.36 -7.08 7.92
C LEU A 3 -12.90 -8.52 8.03
N VAL A 4 -12.20 -8.98 7.00
CA VAL A 4 -11.52 -10.28 6.99
C VAL A 4 -10.04 -10.02 7.27
N GLY A 5 -9.49 -10.66 8.30
CA GLY A 5 -8.10 -10.46 8.73
C GLY A 5 -7.93 -9.67 10.04
N GLY A 6 -9.03 -9.27 10.70
CA GLY A 6 -9.01 -8.72 12.05
C GLY A 6 -9.71 -7.37 12.19
N THR A 7 -9.88 -6.92 13.43
CA THR A 7 -10.43 -5.60 13.77
C THR A 7 -9.37 -4.74 14.46
N GLY A 8 -9.54 -3.44 14.41
CA GLY A 8 -8.60 -2.51 15.02
C GLY A 8 -9.06 -1.06 14.91
N LEU A 9 -8.19 -0.16 15.33
CA LEU A 9 -8.40 1.27 15.21
C LEU A 9 -8.41 1.66 13.73
N CYS A 10 -9.54 2.16 13.23
CA CYS A 10 -9.70 2.55 11.84
C CYS A 10 -9.56 4.08 11.66
N PHE A 11 -8.73 4.49 10.71
CA PHE A 11 -8.47 5.88 10.36
C PHE A 11 -8.25 5.99 8.84
N LYS A 12 -8.22 7.20 8.31
CA LYS A 12 -8.11 7.42 6.85
C LYS A 12 -6.77 8.02 6.48
N CYS A 13 -6.27 7.70 5.30
CA CYS A 13 -5.17 8.38 4.64
C CYS A 13 -5.62 8.69 3.21
N ARG A 14 -6.13 9.91 2.98
CA ARG A 14 -6.85 10.25 1.75
C ARG A 14 -7.98 9.22 1.48
N ASP A 15 -8.01 8.64 0.29
CA ASP A 15 -9.01 7.63 -0.10
C ASP A 15 -8.77 6.23 0.50
N LEU A 16 -7.61 6.02 1.14
CA LEU A 16 -7.26 4.74 1.75
C LEU A 16 -7.79 4.62 3.17
N THR A 17 -8.23 3.42 3.52
CA THR A 17 -8.61 3.10 4.90
C THR A 17 -7.45 2.36 5.54
N CYS A 18 -6.95 2.91 6.65
CA CYS A 18 -5.91 2.31 7.45
C CYS A 18 -6.52 1.68 8.69
N LEU A 19 -5.87 0.64 9.20
CA LEU A 19 -6.27 -0.07 10.41
C LEU A 19 -5.04 -0.40 11.25
N LEU A 20 -5.10 -0.05 12.54
CA LEU A 20 -4.05 -0.38 13.50
C LEU A 20 -4.59 -1.41 14.51
N ASN A 21 -3.91 -2.56 14.56
CA ASN A 21 -4.02 -3.56 15.62
C ASN A 21 -2.61 -3.82 16.16
N ASP A 22 -2.16 -5.08 16.25
CA ASP A 22 -0.75 -5.43 16.52
C ASP A 22 0.20 -5.00 15.40
N SER A 23 -0.35 -4.65 14.23
CA SER A 23 0.38 -4.18 13.06
C SER A 23 -0.34 -3.01 12.39
N PHE A 24 0.40 -2.26 11.58
CA PHE A 24 -0.20 -1.28 10.68
C PHE A 24 -0.74 -2.00 9.43
N ASN A 25 -1.98 -1.72 9.07
CA ASN A 25 -2.69 -2.37 7.97
C ASN A 25 -3.37 -1.35 7.07
N ILE A 26 -3.64 -1.75 5.83
CA ILE A 26 -4.60 -1.11 4.94
C ILE A 26 -5.81 -2.01 4.76
N VAL A 27 -6.98 -1.40 4.52
CA VAL A 27 -8.21 -2.12 4.21
C VAL A 27 -8.55 -1.91 2.75
N LEU A 28 -8.57 -3.01 1.99
CA LEU A 28 -9.03 -3.01 0.60
C LEU A 28 -10.48 -3.46 0.55
N PHE A 29 -11.37 -2.56 0.11
CA PHE A 29 -12.76 -2.89 -0.10
C PHE A 29 -12.97 -3.54 -1.45
N THR A 30 -13.81 -4.57 -1.45
CA THR A 30 -14.33 -5.15 -2.69
C THR A 30 -15.61 -4.42 -3.12
N ASN A 31 -16.02 -4.65 -4.36
CA ASN A 31 -17.35 -4.32 -4.85
C ASN A 31 -18.43 -5.33 -4.39
N HIS A 32 -18.08 -6.31 -3.55
CA HIS A 32 -19.00 -7.29 -3.02
C HIS A 32 -19.58 -6.86 -1.67
N THR A 33 -20.82 -7.28 -1.44
CA THR A 33 -21.53 -7.10 -0.19
C THR A 33 -21.73 -8.47 0.45
N ALA A 34 -21.37 -8.61 1.72
CA ALA A 34 -21.64 -9.80 2.51
C ALA A 34 -22.94 -9.61 3.31
N LEU A 35 -23.77 -10.65 3.37
CA LEU A 35 -24.91 -10.71 4.27
C LEU A 35 -24.47 -11.41 5.55
N TYR A 36 -24.51 -10.72 6.68
CA TYR A 36 -24.17 -11.30 7.98
C TYR A 36 -25.19 -10.87 9.02
N LYS A 37 -25.73 -11.84 9.78
CA LYS A 37 -26.82 -11.62 10.77
C LYS A 37 -27.99 -10.79 10.21
N GLY A 38 -28.38 -11.06 8.96
CA GLY A 38 -29.49 -10.39 8.29
C GLY A 38 -29.21 -8.95 7.84
N ARG A 39 -27.97 -8.46 7.93
CA ARG A 39 -27.58 -7.11 7.50
C ARG A 39 -26.54 -7.15 6.39
N ALA A 40 -26.68 -6.23 5.44
CA ALA A 40 -25.73 -6.04 4.36
C ALA A 40 -24.50 -5.27 4.86
N HIS A 41 -23.32 -5.77 4.53
CA HIS A 41 -22.04 -5.16 4.89
C HIS A 41 -21.08 -5.14 3.71
N SER A 42 -20.42 -4.01 3.48
CA SER A 42 -19.26 -3.95 2.58
C SER A 42 -18.16 -4.88 3.10
N LEU A 43 -17.58 -5.66 2.18
CA LEU A 43 -16.49 -6.59 2.49
C LEU A 43 -15.14 -5.91 2.29
N GLY A 44 -14.30 -5.92 3.33
CA GLY A 44 -12.95 -5.39 3.29
C GLY A 44 -11.91 -6.42 3.74
N PHE A 45 -10.79 -6.50 3.03
CA PHE A 45 -9.64 -7.31 3.40
C PHE A 45 -8.61 -6.47 4.12
N VAL A 46 -8.17 -6.93 5.30
CA VAL A 46 -7.12 -6.31 6.09
C VAL A 46 -5.78 -6.84 5.61
N ILE A 47 -4.92 -5.94 5.13
CA ILE A 47 -3.61 -6.28 4.58
C ILE A 47 -2.54 -5.61 5.46
N PRO A 48 -1.68 -6.40 6.12
CA PRO A 48 -0.58 -5.85 6.90
C PRO A 48 0.45 -5.21 5.97
N VAL A 49 0.89 -4.01 6.31
CA VAL A 49 1.93 -3.28 5.56
C VAL A 49 2.92 -2.63 6.51
N LYS A 50 4.17 -2.53 6.08
CA LYS A 50 5.18 -1.78 6.84
C LYS A 50 4.82 -0.29 6.80
N TYR A 51 4.59 0.31 7.97
CA TYR A 51 4.22 1.72 8.10
C TYR A 51 5.17 2.64 7.33
N LEU A 52 6.48 2.50 7.53
CA LEU A 52 7.48 3.35 6.86
C LEU A 52 7.40 3.27 5.32
N SER A 53 7.26 2.05 4.79
CA SER A 53 7.09 1.83 3.35
C SER A 53 5.82 2.49 2.83
N PHE A 54 4.73 2.38 3.59
CA PHE A 54 3.46 3.03 3.26
C PHE A 54 3.60 4.56 3.25
N ILE A 55 4.14 5.17 4.31
CA ILE A 55 4.33 6.62 4.40
C ILE A 55 5.18 7.15 3.24
N LYS A 56 6.34 6.51 2.98
CA LYS A 56 7.23 6.89 1.87
C LYS A 56 6.53 6.80 0.50
N SER A 57 5.58 5.86 0.33
CA SER A 57 4.83 5.69 -0.92
C SER A 57 3.75 6.75 -1.12
N VAL A 58 3.06 7.16 -0.05
CA VAL A 58 1.96 8.14 -0.13
C VAL A 58 2.48 9.57 -0.10
N ASN A 59 3.62 9.81 0.57
CA ASN A 59 4.26 11.11 0.62
C ASN A 59 5.79 11.04 0.73
N LYS A 60 6.48 11.37 -0.36
CA LYS A 60 7.95 11.39 -0.42
C LYS A 60 8.61 12.48 0.45
N LYS A 61 7.86 13.47 0.92
CA LYS A 61 8.39 14.66 1.63
C LYS A 61 8.28 14.56 3.15
N PHE A 62 7.52 13.62 3.70
CA PHE A 62 7.34 13.51 5.15
C PHE A 62 8.36 12.56 5.78
N THR A 63 8.90 12.98 6.94
CA THR A 63 9.70 12.09 7.78
C THR A 63 8.79 11.15 8.56
N ILE A 64 9.38 10.10 9.13
CA ILE A 64 8.70 8.99 9.83
C ILE A 64 7.79 9.50 10.97
N GLU A 65 8.17 10.63 11.57
CA GLU A 65 7.69 11.09 12.86
C GLU A 65 6.86 12.39 12.80
N THR A 66 6.87 13.14 11.68
CA THR A 66 6.22 14.47 11.67
C THR A 66 4.87 14.49 10.97
N ASP A 67 3.91 15.03 11.73
CA ASP A 67 2.55 15.43 11.37
C ASP A 67 1.65 14.30 10.87
N LEU A 68 1.35 13.35 11.76
CA LEU A 68 0.27 12.39 11.55
C LEU A 68 -1.04 13.05 11.12
N ASP A 69 -1.32 14.27 11.59
CA ASP A 69 -2.53 15.03 11.20
C ASP A 69 -2.52 15.52 9.74
N LYS A 70 -1.34 15.63 9.12
CA LYS A 70 -1.19 15.97 7.69
C LYS A 70 -1.32 14.75 6.80
N ILE A 71 -1.18 13.55 7.37
CA ILE A 71 -1.15 12.28 6.64
C ILE A 71 -2.47 11.54 6.81
N PHE A 72 -3.00 11.57 8.03
CA PHE A 72 -4.12 10.78 8.46
C PHE A 72 -5.24 11.65 9.01
N GLU A 73 -6.47 11.21 8.74
CA GLU A 73 -7.66 11.75 9.38
C GLU A 73 -8.07 10.79 10.49
N PHE A 74 -7.97 11.28 11.72
CA PHE A 74 -8.36 10.57 12.92
C PHE A 74 -9.77 11.01 13.37
N LYS A 75 -10.52 10.09 13.96
CA LYS A 75 -11.84 10.43 14.53
C LYS A 75 -11.70 11.11 15.89
N SER A 76 -10.61 10.84 16.60
CA SER A 76 -10.36 11.41 17.92
C SER A 76 -8.87 11.66 18.16
N ILE A 77 -8.58 12.53 19.13
CA ILE A 77 -7.22 12.77 19.61
C ILE A 77 -6.61 11.50 20.22
N SER A 78 -7.44 10.65 20.84
CA SER A 78 -6.99 9.37 21.40
C SER A 78 -6.52 8.40 20.31
N ASP A 79 -7.22 8.36 19.17
CA ASP A 79 -6.83 7.53 18.02
C ASP A 79 -5.45 7.93 17.51
N LYS A 80 -5.25 9.25 17.35
CA LYS A 80 -3.95 9.81 16.96
C LYS A 80 -2.86 9.40 17.94
N ALA A 81 -3.09 9.56 19.24
CA ALA A 81 -2.12 9.21 20.28
C ALA A 81 -1.70 7.74 20.21
N ARG A 82 -2.64 6.83 19.94
CA ARG A 82 -2.35 5.39 19.78
C ARG A 82 -1.51 5.11 18.53
N VAL A 83 -1.79 5.77 17.41
CA VAL A 83 -0.96 5.64 16.20
C VAL A 83 0.43 6.23 16.45
N GLN A 84 0.52 7.35 17.16
CA GLN A 84 1.79 7.98 17.51
C GLN A 84 2.65 7.09 18.41
N GLU A 85 2.06 6.48 19.44
CA GLU A 85 2.73 5.50 20.30
C GLU A 85 3.21 4.29 19.51
N TYR A 86 2.39 3.75 18.62
CA TYR A 86 2.81 2.69 17.71
C TYR A 86 4.03 3.13 16.89
N VAL A 87 4.01 4.33 16.33
CA VAL A 87 5.12 4.80 15.49
C VAL A 87 6.42 4.96 16.28
N TRP A 88 6.36 5.46 17.51
CA TRP A 88 7.56 5.64 18.34
C TRP A 88 8.15 4.35 18.89
N THR A 89 7.34 3.31 19.09
CA THR A 89 7.82 2.04 19.65
C THR A 89 8.50 1.14 18.61
N GLN A 90 8.32 1.42 17.32
CA GLN A 90 8.95 0.63 16.25
C GLN A 90 10.41 1.04 16.03
N LYS A 91 11.29 0.03 15.89
CA LYS A 91 12.65 0.25 15.37
C LYS A 91 12.59 0.35 13.85
N TRP A 92 12.78 1.55 13.33
CA TRP A 92 12.72 1.80 11.91
C TRP A 92 14.03 1.45 11.22
N ASP A 93 13.99 0.48 10.32
CA ASP A 93 15.05 0.31 9.34
C ASP A 93 14.91 1.38 8.25
N THR A 94 15.80 2.37 8.29
CA THR A 94 15.75 3.53 7.39
C THR A 94 16.22 3.22 5.98
N THR A 95 16.83 2.04 5.75
CA THR A 95 17.38 1.61 4.46
C THR A 95 16.32 1.30 3.38
N PHE A 96 15.02 1.40 3.72
CA PHE A 96 13.95 1.19 2.75
C PHE A 96 13.97 2.26 1.64
N GLU A 97 14.29 1.86 0.43
CA GLU A 97 14.24 2.69 -0.78
C GLU A 97 13.10 2.22 -1.70
N ILE A 98 12.32 3.17 -2.22
CA ILE A 98 11.31 2.89 -3.25
C ILE A 98 12.00 3.01 -4.62
N ILE A 99 12.17 1.88 -5.32
CA ILE A 99 12.68 1.85 -6.69
C ILE A 99 11.47 1.92 -7.65
N PRO A 100 11.26 3.03 -8.37
CA PRO A 100 10.04 3.23 -9.17
C PRO A 100 9.92 2.34 -10.43
N ASP A 101 10.96 1.58 -10.80
CA ASP A 101 11.08 0.97 -12.14
C ASP A 101 11.20 -0.57 -12.15
N LEU A 102 10.69 -1.28 -11.15
CA LEU A 102 10.69 -2.75 -11.13
C LEU A 102 9.62 -3.41 -12.02
N ILE A 103 9.08 -2.69 -13.01
CA ILE A 103 8.41 -3.36 -14.14
C ILE A 103 9.54 -3.94 -14.99
N PRO A 104 9.64 -5.27 -15.20
CA PRO A 104 10.62 -5.82 -16.11
C PRO A 104 10.42 -5.15 -17.46
N LYS A 105 11.40 -4.34 -17.89
CA LYS A 105 11.41 -3.81 -19.27
C LYS A 105 11.42 -5.04 -20.16
N ALA A 106 10.28 -5.35 -20.78
CA ALA A 106 10.19 -6.40 -21.77
C ALA A 106 11.30 -6.15 -22.78
N LYS A 107 12.21 -7.11 -22.96
CA LYS A 107 13.25 -7.03 -23.98
C LYS A 107 12.54 -6.91 -25.32
N ILE A 108 12.47 -5.69 -25.87
CA ILE A 108 11.99 -5.44 -27.22
C ILE A 108 12.94 -6.24 -28.12
N GLY A 109 12.42 -7.31 -28.70
CA GLY A 109 13.15 -8.19 -29.59
C GLY A 109 13.81 -7.37 -30.70
N THR A 110 15.10 -7.61 -30.88
CA THR A 110 15.89 -7.17 -32.03
C THR A 110 15.13 -7.51 -33.32
N LYS A 111 14.94 -6.50 -34.17
CA LYS A 111 14.31 -6.63 -35.49
C LYS A 111 14.93 -7.80 -36.28
N PRO A 112 14.14 -8.57 -37.06
CA PRO A 112 14.72 -9.56 -37.95
C PRO A 112 15.60 -8.86 -38.97
N ASN A 113 16.86 -9.28 -39.01
CA ASN A 113 17.85 -8.87 -39.98
C ASN A 113 17.45 -9.48 -41.33
N THR A 114 16.75 -8.74 -42.19
CA THR A 114 16.50 -9.16 -43.57
C THR A 114 17.80 -9.05 -44.36
N ALA A 115 18.64 -10.07 -44.19
CA ALA A 115 19.81 -10.28 -45.02
C ALA A 115 19.36 -10.52 -46.47
N ARG A 116 19.76 -9.59 -47.33
CA ARG A 116 19.69 -9.61 -48.79
C ARG A 116 20.33 -10.91 -49.33
N PRO A 117 19.65 -11.74 -50.12
CA PRO A 117 20.33 -12.88 -50.75
C PRO A 117 21.20 -12.35 -51.89
N THR A 118 22.51 -12.47 -51.73
CA THR A 118 23.47 -12.46 -52.83
C THR A 118 23.90 -13.90 -53.05
N ARG A 119 23.59 -14.50 -54.20
CA ARG A 119 24.60 -15.24 -54.95
C ARG A 119 24.20 -15.52 -56.40
N LYS A 120 25.15 -15.20 -57.28
CA LYS A 120 25.21 -15.53 -58.70
C LYS A 120 25.52 -17.01 -58.94
N MET A 121 25.04 -17.48 -60.10
CA MET A 121 25.64 -18.39 -61.09
C MET A 121 25.86 -19.87 -60.76
N LYS A 122 25.20 -20.72 -61.56
CA LYS A 122 25.86 -21.34 -62.73
C LYS A 122 24.98 -21.16 -63.96
#